data_AF-A0A2N9LQ95-F1
#
_entry.id   AF-A0A2N9LQ95-F1
#
_cell.length_a   1.000
_cell.length_b   1.000
_cell.length_c   1.000
_cell.angle_alpha   90.00
_cell.angle_beta   90.00
_cell.angle_gamma   90.00
#
_symmetry.space_group_name_H-M   'P 1'
#
loop_
_entity.id
_entity.type
_entity.pdbx_description
1 polymer ?
#
loop_
_entity_poly.entity_id
_entity_poly.type
_entity_poly.pdbx_seq_one_letter_code
_entity_poly.pdbx_strand_id
1 'polypeptide(L)'
;MAEPTILETNASGELEIPAGVLGVGPHARFRLEHDGEVFRLIPEVQPNAETVSPSERARTFRDWVAQLPKRRGPAVPGEAWRRENLYD
;
A
#
# COMPACT_ATOMS: atom_id res chain seq x y z
N MET A 1 11.59 -28.16 14.12
CA MET A 1 11.10 -27.53 12.88
C MET A 1 9.59 -27.45 13.01
N ALA A 2 8.97 -26.31 12.74
CA ALA A 2 7.50 -26.21 12.78
C ALA A 2 6.92 -27.01 11.62
N GLU A 3 5.82 -27.73 11.86
CA GLU A 3 5.13 -28.48 10.80
C GLU A 3 4.48 -27.50 9.80
N PRO A 4 4.52 -27.79 8.49
CA PRO A 4 3.89 -26.94 7.50
C PRO A 4 2.37 -26.95 7.67
N THR A 5 1.76 -25.76 7.64
CA THR A 5 0.30 -25.65 7.57
C THR A 5 -0.14 -25.84 6.12
N ILE A 6 -0.98 -26.84 5.88
CA ILE A 6 -1.58 -27.08 4.57
C ILE A 6 -2.85 -26.24 4.47
N LEU A 7 -2.93 -25.42 3.41
CA LEU A 7 -4.08 -24.58 3.09
C LEU A 7 -4.57 -24.94 1.70
N GLU A 8 -5.89 -24.95 1.54
CA GLU A 8 -6.53 -25.16 0.25
C GLU A 8 -6.97 -23.82 -0.33
N THR A 9 -6.91 -23.70 -1.65
CA THR A 9 -7.45 -22.53 -2.36
C THR A 9 -8.97 -22.61 -2.41
N ASN A 10 -9.63 -21.46 -2.29
CA ASN A 10 -11.07 -21.37 -2.49
C ASN A 10 -11.46 -21.54 -3.99
N ALA A 11 -12.75 -21.56 -4.28
CA ALA A 11 -13.27 -21.76 -5.65
C ALA A 11 -12.82 -20.69 -6.67
N SER A 12 -12.40 -19.52 -6.19
CA SER A 12 -11.85 -18.44 -7.02
C SER A 12 -10.34 -18.56 -7.24
N GLY A 13 -9.69 -19.56 -6.64
CA GLY A 13 -8.24 -19.76 -6.69
C GLY A 13 -7.46 -18.89 -5.68
N GLU A 14 -8.12 -18.33 -4.67
CA GLU A 14 -7.48 -17.50 -3.65
C GLU A 14 -7.04 -18.36 -2.45
N LEU A 15 -5.95 -17.96 -1.80
CA LEU A 15 -5.46 -18.60 -0.58
C LEU A 15 -5.84 -17.78 0.65
N GLU A 16 -6.70 -18.34 1.50
CA GLU A 16 -7.09 -17.70 2.76
C GLU A 16 -6.12 -18.09 3.87
N ILE A 17 -5.27 -17.15 4.29
CA ILE A 17 -4.26 -17.38 5.32
C ILE A 17 -4.82 -16.92 6.68
N PRO A 18 -4.89 -17.81 7.70
CA PRO A 18 -5.34 -17.42 9.03
C PRO A 18 -4.45 -16.33 9.65
N ALA A 19 -5.06 -15.31 10.25
CA ALA A 19 -4.33 -14.14 10.77
C ALA A 19 -3.20 -14.47 11.75
N GLY A 20 -3.38 -15.54 12.55
CA GLY A 20 -2.36 -16.00 13.51
C GLY A 20 -1.08 -16.57 12.87
N VAL A 21 -1.12 -16.95 11.58
CA VAL A 21 0.03 -17.51 10.86
C VAL A 21 1.01 -16.42 10.44
N LEU A 22 0.51 -15.25 10.04
CA LEU A 22 1.34 -14.17 9.49
C LEU A 22 1.91 -13.25 10.57
N GLY A 23 1.40 -13.30 11.81
CA GLY A 23 1.90 -12.48 12.91
C GLY A 23 1.77 -10.96 12.70
N VAL A 24 0.85 -10.54 11.83
CA VAL A 24 0.61 -9.13 11.48
C VAL A 24 -0.84 -8.73 11.74
N GLY A 25 -1.05 -7.43 11.95
CA GLY A 25 -2.38 -6.85 12.09
C GLY A 25 -3.15 -6.72 10.76
N PRO A 26 -4.44 -6.34 10.82
CA PRO A 26 -5.25 -6.07 9.63
C PRO A 26 -4.61 -4.98 8.75
N HIS A 27 -4.84 -5.06 7.43
CA HIS A 27 -4.28 -4.16 6.40
C HIS A 27 -2.75 -4.20 6.24
N ALA A 28 -2.08 -5.19 6.81
CA ALA A 28 -0.68 -5.46 6.49
C ALA A 28 -0.53 -5.73 4.98
N ARG A 29 0.47 -5.10 4.38
CA ARG A 29 0.79 -5.30 2.96
C ARG A 29 1.92 -6.30 2.84
N PHE A 30 1.83 -7.13 1.82
CA PHE A 30 2.83 -8.11 1.49
C PHE A 30 3.18 -7.97 0.02
N ARG A 31 4.46 -8.14 -0.26
CA ARG A 31 4.97 -8.30 -1.61
C ARG A 31 5.04 -9.79 -1.93
N LEU A 32 4.45 -10.18 -3.04
CA LEU A 32 4.52 -11.53 -3.54
C LEU A 32 5.75 -11.65 -4.46
N GLU A 33 6.70 -12.48 -4.07
CA GLU A 33 7.82 -12.89 -4.93
C GLU A 33 7.58 -14.32 -5.43
N HIS A 34 8.03 -14.58 -6.66
CA HIS A 34 7.98 -15.90 -7.27
C HIS A 34 9.41 -16.44 -7.44
N ASP A 35 9.68 -17.61 -6.86
CA ASP A 35 10.99 -18.26 -6.83
C ASP A 35 10.84 -19.73 -7.23
N GLY A 36 10.96 -20.01 -8.53
CA GLY A 36 10.75 -21.34 -9.09
C GLY A 36 9.30 -21.81 -8.93
N GLU A 37 9.09 -22.83 -8.11
CA GLU A 37 7.77 -23.40 -7.80
C GLU A 37 7.18 -22.83 -6.49
N VAL A 38 7.85 -21.86 -5.86
CA VAL A 38 7.50 -21.33 -4.55
C VAL A 38 7.12 -19.86 -4.67
N PHE A 39 5.97 -19.49 -4.10
CA PHE A 39 5.62 -18.11 -3.86
C PHE A 39 6.03 -17.70 -2.44
N ARG A 40 6.74 -16.59 -2.32
CA ARG A 40 7.16 -16.01 -1.04
C ARG A 40 6.35 -14.74 -0.77
N LEU A 41 5.69 -14.71 0.38
CA LEU A 41 5.03 -13.51 0.91
C LEU A 41 6.00 -12.78 1.83
N ILE A 42 6.43 -11.58 1.42
CA ILE A 42 7.36 -10.76 2.18
C ILE A 42 6.59 -9.56 2.76
N PRO A 43 6.58 -9.37 4.09
CA PRO A 43 5.95 -8.20 4.69
C PRO A 43 6.52 -6.91 4.11
N GLU A 44 5.66 -6.04 3.58
CA GLU A 44 6.03 -4.68 3.26
C GLU A 44 5.89 -3.84 4.53
N VAL A 45 7.01 -3.49 5.13
CA VAL A 45 7.04 -2.47 6.17
C VAL A 45 6.78 -1.14 5.50
N GLN A 46 5.51 -0.75 5.39
CA GLN A 46 5.20 0.64 5.13
C GLN A 46 5.63 1.43 6.37
N PRO A 47 6.53 2.41 6.23
CA PRO A 47 6.94 3.17 7.38
C PRO A 47 5.71 3.92 7.89
N ASN A 48 5.37 3.71 9.16
CA ASN A 48 4.26 4.42 9.79
C ASN A 48 4.56 5.92 9.68
N ALA A 49 3.62 6.72 9.19
CA ALA A 49 3.78 8.17 9.07
C ALA A 49 4.24 8.81 10.40
N GLU A 50 3.88 8.20 11.54
CA GLU A 50 4.30 8.61 12.88
C GLU A 50 5.78 8.30 13.18
N THR A 51 6.35 7.26 12.56
CA THR A 51 7.76 6.88 12.71
C THR A 51 8.70 7.57 11.72
N VAL A 52 8.15 8.17 10.66
CA VAL A 52 8.89 8.92 9.64
C VAL A 52 9.06 10.36 10.09
N SER A 53 10.26 10.91 9.98
CA SER A 53 10.50 12.31 10.31
C SER A 53 9.68 13.26 9.42
N PRO A 54 9.27 14.44 9.89
CA PRO A 54 8.51 15.39 9.07
C PRO A 54 9.20 15.76 7.74
N SER A 55 10.52 15.85 7.74
CA SER A 55 11.34 16.14 6.54
C SER A 55 11.30 15.00 5.53
N GLU A 56 11.34 13.76 6.00
CA GLU A 56 11.28 12.58 5.15
C GLU A 56 9.88 12.40 4.54
N ARG A 57 8.80 12.66 5.31
CA ARG A 57 7.44 12.72 4.75
C ARG A 57 7.32 13.78 3.65
N ALA A 58 7.86 14.98 3.89
CA ALA A 58 7.85 16.06 2.90
C ALA A 58 8.68 15.73 1.65
N ARG A 59 9.74 14.92 1.78
CA ARG A 59 10.51 14.41 0.64
C ARG A 59 9.69 13.38 -0.14
N THR A 60 9.15 12.36 0.52
CA THR A 60 8.32 11.33 -0.11
C THR A 60 7.14 11.93 -0.86
N PHE A 61 6.47 12.93 -0.27
CA PHE A 61 5.38 13.63 -0.93
C PHE A 61 5.83 14.35 -2.22
N ARG A 62 6.97 15.07 -2.18
CA ARG A 62 7.51 15.74 -3.36
C ARG A 62 7.91 14.74 -4.45
N ASP A 63 8.53 13.63 -4.07
CA ASP A 63 8.93 12.56 -4.99
C ASP A 63 7.72 11.89 -5.65
N TRP A 64 6.62 11.74 -4.91
CA TRP A 64 5.35 11.24 -5.46
C TRP A 64 4.70 12.25 -6.43
N VAL A 65 4.62 13.54 -6.05
CA VAL A 65 4.08 14.60 -6.93
C VAL A 65 4.87 14.69 -8.24
N ALA A 66 6.19 14.53 -8.18
CA ALA A 66 7.05 14.56 -9.37
C ALA A 66 6.76 13.41 -10.36
N GLN A 67 6.21 12.29 -9.88
CA GLN A 67 5.86 11.13 -10.70
C GLN A 67 4.44 11.21 -11.28
N LEU A 68 3.62 12.16 -10.82
CA LEU A 68 2.26 12.29 -11.34
C LEU A 68 2.28 12.72 -12.82
N PRO A 69 1.41 12.14 -13.65
CA PRO A 69 1.26 12.58 -15.03
C PRO A 69 0.99 14.08 -15.08
N LYS A 70 1.75 14.82 -15.91
CA LYS A 70 1.47 16.25 -16.10
C LYS A 70 0.05 16.39 -16.61
N ARG A 71 -0.77 17.12 -15.85
CA ARG A 71 -2.17 17.36 -16.19
C ARG A 71 -2.25 17.99 -17.58
N ARG A 72 -2.88 17.28 -18.52
CA ARG A 72 -3.23 17.80 -19.85
C ARG A 72 -4.66 18.33 -19.77
N GLY A 73 -4.82 19.54 -19.25
CA GLY A 73 -6.13 20.17 -19.12
C GLY A 73 -6.01 21.61 -18.63
N PRO A 74 -7.10 22.40 -18.71
CA PRO A 74 -7.10 23.76 -18.21
C PRO A 74 -6.74 23.78 -16.72
N ALA A 75 -6.06 24.85 -16.30
CA ALA A 75 -5.75 25.08 -14.90
C ALA A 75 -7.04 25.08 -14.08
N VAL A 76 -6.96 24.55 -12.86
CA VAL A 76 -8.09 24.65 -11.91
C VAL A 76 -8.30 26.14 -11.61
N PRO A 77 -9.52 26.68 -11.83
CA PRO A 77 -9.81 28.08 -11.52
C PRO A 77 -9.50 28.40 -10.06
N GLY A 78 -8.96 29.59 -9.79
CA GLY A 78 -8.63 30.02 -8.42
C GLY A 78 -9.82 29.94 -7.46
N GLU A 79 -11.03 30.13 -7.97
CA GLU A 79 -12.28 30.04 -7.23
C GLU A 79 -12.59 28.63 -6.71
N ALA A 80 -12.20 27.58 -7.44
CA ALA A 80 -12.37 26.20 -7.00
C ALA A 80 -11.47 25.82 -5.81
N TRP A 81 -10.50 26.67 -5.46
CA TRP A 81 -9.66 26.51 -4.27
C TRP A 81 -10.21 27.25 -3.04
N ARG A 82 -11.32 28.00 -3.17
CA ARG A 82 -11.91 28.69 -2.02
C ARG A 82 -12.56 27.68 -1.09
N ARG A 83 -12.41 27.92 0.22
CA ARG A 83 -12.97 27.05 1.27
C ARG A 83 -14.47 26.78 1.10
N GLU A 84 -15.20 27.77 0.61
CA GLU A 84 -16.64 27.73 0.34
C GLU A 84 -17.01 26.72 -0.75
N ASN A 85 -16.10 26.44 -1.69
CA ASN A 85 -16.33 25.56 -2.84
C ASN A 85 -15.69 24.17 -2.69
N LEU A 86 -15.06 23.86 -1.54
CA LEU A 86 -14.35 22.59 -1.31
C LEU A 86 -15.27 21.48 -0.76
N TYR A 87 -16.40 21.86 -0.17
CA TYR A 87 -17.31 20.96 0.56
C TYR A 87 -18.73 20.91 -0.02
N ASP A 88 -18.98 21.66 -1.10
CA ASP A 88 -20.19 21.53 -1.92
C ASP A 88 -20.09 20.29 -2.83
#